data_AF-A0A948S418-F1
#
_entry.id   AF-A0A948S418-F1
#
_cell.length_a   1.000
_cell.length_b   1.000
_cell.length_c   1.000
_cell.angle_alpha   90.00
_cell.angle_beta   90.00
_cell.angle_gamma   90.00
#
_symmetry.space_group_name_H-M   'P 1'
#
loop_
_entity.id
_entity.type
_entity.pdbx_description
1 polymer ?
#
loop_
_entity_poly.entity_id
_entity_poly.type
_entity_poly.pdbx_seq_one_letter_code
_entity_poly.pdbx_strand_id
1 'polypeptide(L)'
;MSKEIIIQGLTRAGKPFRPSDWVDRMCSTYASFGADRKLKYSPYLKPKVVDGVRCLAVDMKLKDVNPEGYQQLMHFASENNLNVLDDTGTSIEVPQ
;
A
#
# COMPACT_ATOMS: atom_id res chain seq x y z
N MET A 1 -2.12 -5.83 17.36
CA MET A 1 -2.45 -5.46 15.98
C MET A 1 -1.16 -5.13 15.26
N SER A 2 -0.94 -5.71 14.09
CA SER A 2 0.20 -5.40 13.22
C SER A 2 0.23 -3.90 12.94
N LYS A 3 1.40 -3.29 13.05
CA LYS A 3 1.55 -1.82 12.85
C LYS A 3 1.55 -1.44 11.36
N GLU A 4 1.76 -2.41 10.49
CA GLU A 4 1.91 -2.25 9.06
C GLU A 4 1.20 -3.41 8.35
N ILE A 5 0.58 -3.11 7.22
CA ILE A 5 0.13 -4.09 6.23
C ILE A 5 0.85 -3.86 4.91
N ILE A 6 1.01 -4.90 4.10
CA ILE A 6 1.76 -4.84 2.85
C ILE A 6 0.84 -5.31 1.73
N ILE A 7 0.50 -4.40 0.80
CA ILE A 7 -0.16 -4.76 -0.45
C ILE A 7 0.94 -5.19 -1.43
N GLN A 8 0.97 -6.47 -1.79
CA GLN A 8 1.97 -6.99 -2.73
C GLN A 8 1.62 -6.59 -4.17
N GLY A 9 2.67 -6.38 -4.98
CA GLY A 9 2.56 -6.30 -6.43
C GLY A 9 2.34 -7.66 -7.11
N LEU A 10 1.78 -8.63 -6.38
CA LEU A 10 1.33 -9.92 -6.89
C LEU A 10 -0.16 -10.03 -6.62
N THR A 11 -0.89 -10.60 -7.58
CA THR A 11 -2.26 -11.04 -7.34
C THR A 11 -2.26 -12.27 -6.42
N ARG A 12 -3.42 -12.59 -5.83
CA ARG A 12 -3.65 -13.84 -5.08
C ARG A 12 -3.40 -15.09 -5.91
N ALA A 13 -3.38 -14.98 -7.24
CA ALA A 13 -3.00 -16.06 -8.16
C ALA A 13 -1.48 -16.12 -8.43
N GLY A 14 -0.66 -15.34 -7.72
CA GLY A 14 0.79 -15.30 -7.87
C GLY A 14 1.29 -14.60 -9.15
N LYS A 15 0.44 -13.80 -9.81
CA LYS A 15 0.83 -13.08 -11.04
C LYS A 15 1.28 -11.65 -10.73
N PRO A 16 2.37 -11.15 -11.34
CA PRO A 16 2.78 -9.75 -11.20
C PRO A 16 1.69 -8.78 -11.63
N PHE A 17 1.35 -7.83 -10.76
CA PHE A 17 0.45 -6.74 -11.07
C PHE A 17 1.13 -5.68 -11.94
N ARG A 18 0.36 -5.07 -12.85
CA ARG A 18 0.85 -4.07 -13.81
C ARG A 18 -0.06 -2.84 -13.78
N PRO A 19 0.49 -1.65 -14.06
CA PRO A 19 1.87 -1.38 -14.44
C PRO A 19 2.85 -1.48 -13.25
N SER A 20 4.16 -1.63 -13.50
CA SER A 20 5.16 -1.86 -12.43
C SER A 20 5.45 -0.62 -11.57
N ASP A 21 5.03 0.57 -12.03
CA ASP A 21 5.10 1.85 -11.32
C ASP A 21 3.87 2.10 -10.42
N TRP A 22 2.94 1.14 -10.27
CA TRP A 22 1.71 1.32 -9.49
C TRP A 22 1.98 1.79 -8.05
N VAL A 23 3.04 1.30 -7.41
CA VAL A 23 3.42 1.71 -6.05
C VAL A 23 3.76 3.20 -5.99
N ASP A 24 4.51 3.71 -6.97
CA ASP A 24 4.83 5.15 -7.03
C ASP A 24 3.57 5.98 -7.26
N ARG A 25 2.67 5.49 -8.13
CA ARG A 25 1.38 6.15 -8.39
C ARG A 25 0.57 6.25 -7.10
N MET A 26 0.43 5.15 -6.36
CA MET A 26 -0.29 5.16 -5.08
C MET A 26 0.38 6.10 -4.08
N CYS A 27 1.69 6.05 -3.88
CA CYS A 27 2.40 6.99 -3.00
C CYS A 27 2.21 8.46 -3.42
N SER A 28 2.17 8.74 -4.74
CA SER A 28 1.97 10.09 -5.27
C SER A 28 0.55 10.63 -5.06
N THR A 29 -0.48 9.76 -5.11
CA THR A 29 -1.89 10.14 -4.87
C THR A 29 -2.09 10.71 -3.46
N TYR A 30 -1.35 10.20 -2.48
CA TYR A 30 -1.40 10.66 -1.09
C TYR A 30 -0.25 11.59 -0.71
N ALA A 31 0.44 12.15 -1.71
CA ALA A 31 1.51 13.09 -1.48
C ALA A 31 0.97 14.49 -1.21
N SER A 32 1.78 15.33 -0.56
CA SER A 32 1.47 16.74 -0.34
C SER A 32 2.71 17.59 -0.54
N PHE A 33 2.51 18.86 -0.89
CA PHE A 33 3.62 19.81 -0.98
C PHE A 33 4.08 20.23 0.42
N GLY A 34 5.35 20.02 0.71
CA GLY A 34 5.98 20.57 1.92
C GLY A 34 6.16 22.10 1.81
N ALA A 35 6.51 22.73 2.92
CA ALA A 35 6.83 24.16 2.96
C ALA A 35 8.00 24.56 2.02
N ASP A 36 8.86 23.60 1.67
CA ASP A 36 9.94 23.71 0.70
C ASP A 36 9.48 23.58 -0.77
N ARG A 37 8.16 23.56 -1.03
CA ARG A 37 7.53 23.35 -2.35
C ARG A 37 7.93 22.04 -3.02
N LYS A 38 8.43 21.07 -2.26
CA LYS A 38 8.72 19.72 -2.74
C LYS A 38 7.56 18.79 -2.45
N LEU A 39 7.24 17.92 -3.40
CA LEU A 39 6.27 16.86 -3.20
C LEU A 39 6.84 15.82 -2.23
N LYS A 40 6.12 15.52 -1.15
CA LYS A 40 6.51 14.51 -0.16
C LYS A 40 5.40 13.49 -0.05
N TYR A 41 5.75 12.21 -0.10
CA TYR A 41 4.79 11.14 0.15
C TYR A 41 4.28 11.20 1.58
N SER A 42 3.05 10.73 1.78
CA SER A 42 2.50 10.49 3.10
C SER A 42 3.47 9.63 3.93
N PRO A 43 3.71 9.95 5.22
CA PRO A 43 4.56 9.13 6.08
C PRO A 43 3.97 7.74 6.35
N TYR A 44 2.68 7.55 6.04
CA TYR A 44 1.96 6.29 6.23
C TYR A 44 2.03 5.35 5.04
N LEU A 45 2.62 5.78 3.91
CA LEU A 45 2.74 4.98 2.70
C LEU A 45 4.18 4.98 2.21
N LYS A 46 4.74 3.79 2.01
CA LYS A 46 6.12 3.66 1.49
C LYS A 46 6.26 2.50 0.52
N PRO A 47 7.06 2.65 -0.55
CA PRO A 47 7.45 1.54 -1.39
C PRO A 47 8.31 0.56 -0.58
N LYS A 48 8.07 -0.73 -0.76
CA LYS A 48 8.84 -1.84 -0.17
C LYS A 48 9.12 -2.89 -1.23
N VAL A 49 10.20 -3.65 -1.06
CA VAL A 49 10.46 -4.84 -1.86
C VAL A 49 10.43 -6.05 -0.93
N VAL A 50 9.62 -7.04 -1.26
CA VAL A 50 9.49 -8.31 -0.53
C VAL A 50 9.69 -9.41 -1.55
N ASP A 51 10.70 -10.27 -1.35
CA ASP A 51 11.05 -11.37 -2.27
C ASP A 51 11.21 -10.93 -3.74
N GLY A 52 11.80 -9.76 -3.97
CA GLY A 52 11.99 -9.19 -5.30
C GLY A 52 10.72 -8.59 -5.92
N VAL A 53 9.58 -8.63 -5.24
CA VAL A 53 8.30 -8.04 -5.66
C VAL A 53 8.15 -6.66 -5.07
N ARG A 54 7.78 -5.69 -5.92
CA ARG A 54 7.48 -4.33 -5.49
C ARG A 54 6.11 -4.26 -4.82
N CYS A 55 6.08 -3.72 -3.61
CA CYS A 55 4.92 -3.70 -2.73
C CYS A 55 4.70 -2.30 -2.15
N LEU A 56 3.49 -2.05 -1.67
CA LEU A 56 3.13 -0.85 -0.92
C LEU A 56 2.95 -1.23 0.55
N ALA A 57 3.79 -0.68 1.44
CA ALA A 57 3.58 -0.79 2.88
C ALA A 57 2.70 0.36 3.36
N VAL A 58 1.69 0.02 4.16
CA VAL A 58 0.68 0.93 4.71
C VAL A 58 0.75 0.86 6.24
N ASP A 59 1.08 1.99 6.87
CA ASP A 59 1.00 2.12 8.34
C ASP A 59 -0.47 2.18 8.76
N MET A 60 -0.86 1.36 9.74
CA MET A 60 -2.24 1.28 10.21
C MET A 60 -2.75 2.59 10.82
N LYS A 61 -1.87 3.51 11.24
CA LYS A 61 -2.26 4.88 11.62
C LYS A 61 -2.97 5.64 10.49
N LEU A 62 -2.80 5.24 9.23
CA LEU A 62 -3.57 5.82 8.13
C LEU A 62 -5.07 5.63 8.34
N LYS A 63 -5.51 4.50 8.91
CA LYS A 63 -6.92 4.23 9.20
C LYS A 63 -7.51 5.25 10.19
N ASP A 64 -6.71 5.73 11.13
CA ASP A 64 -7.13 6.72 12.13
C ASP A 64 -7.07 8.15 11.58
N VAL A 65 -6.02 8.48 10.83
CA VAL A 65 -5.74 9.84 10.35
C VAL A 65 -6.50 10.18 9.06
N ASN A 66 -6.67 9.19 8.18
CA ASN A 66 -7.39 9.31 6.91
C ASN A 66 -8.11 7.99 6.60
N PRO A 67 -9.24 7.71 7.27
CA PRO A 67 -9.99 6.47 7.10
C PRO A 67 -10.45 6.27 5.65
N GLU A 68 -10.83 7.33 4.94
CA GLU A 68 -11.24 7.25 3.53
C GLU A 68 -10.10 6.79 2.62
N GLY A 69 -8.89 7.35 2.80
CA GLY A 69 -7.71 6.94 2.06
C GLY A 69 -7.30 5.48 2.35
N TYR A 70 -7.41 5.07 3.61
CA TYR A 70 -7.21 3.66 3.97
C TYR A 70 -8.22 2.75 3.26
N GLN A 71 -9.50 3.08 3.29
CA GLN A 71 -10.55 2.32 2.60
C GLN A 71 -10.33 2.25 1.09
N GLN A 72 -9.93 3.35 0.46
CA GLN A 72 -9.59 3.37 -0.96
C GLN A 72 -8.42 2.44 -1.31
N LEU A 73 -7.40 2.35 -0.45
CA LEU A 73 -6.29 1.41 -0.62
C LEU A 73 -6.73 -0.05 -0.49
N MET A 74 -7.58 -0.34 0.50
CA MET A 74 -8.10 -1.70 0.71
C MET A 74 -9.02 -2.12 -0.44
N HIS A 75 -9.88 -1.21 -0.89
CA HIS A 75 -10.71 -1.42 -2.07
C HIS A 75 -9.85 -1.66 -3.32
N PHE A 76 -8.80 -0.85 -3.55
CA PHE A 76 -7.86 -1.05 -4.64
C PHE A 76 -7.21 -2.44 -4.60
N ALA A 77 -6.77 -2.90 -3.44
CA ALA A 77 -6.20 -4.24 -3.29
C ALA A 77 -7.23 -5.34 -3.60
N SER A 78 -8.47 -5.17 -3.16
CA SER A 78 -9.57 -6.09 -3.42
C SER A 78 -9.92 -6.18 -4.91
N GLU A 79 -10.19 -5.05 -5.56
CA GLU A 79 -10.60 -4.98 -6.98
C GLU A 79 -9.55 -5.54 -7.94
N ASN A 80 -8.27 -5.40 -7.59
CA ASN A 80 -7.15 -5.90 -8.40
C ASN A 80 -6.69 -7.30 -7.96
N ASN A 81 -7.42 -7.94 -7.04
CA ASN A 81 -7.13 -9.25 -6.47
C ASN A 81 -5.69 -9.34 -5.94
N LEU A 82 -5.16 -8.27 -5.35
CA LEU A 82 -3.81 -8.24 -4.81
C LEU A 82 -3.70 -9.05 -3.54
N ASN A 83 -2.53 -9.66 -3.33
CA ASN A 83 -2.22 -10.30 -2.07
C ASN A 83 -1.91 -9.23 -1.01
N VAL A 84 -2.49 -9.38 0.19
CA VAL A 84 -2.22 -8.50 1.32
C VAL A 84 -1.52 -9.33 2.38
N LEU A 85 -0.45 -8.79 2.94
CA LEU A 85 0.31 -9.41 4.02
C LEU A 85 0.24 -8.59 5.30
N ASP A 86 0.38 -9.25 6.43
CA ASP A 86 0.68 -8.59 7.70
C ASP A 86 2.17 -8.20 7.81
N ASP A 87 2.57 -7.69 8.97
CA ASP A 87 3.95 -7.28 9.27
C ASP A 87 4.94 -8.44 9.36
N THR A 88 4.46 -9.68 9.45
CA THR A 88 5.27 -10.90 9.42
C THR A 88 5.45 -11.48 8.01
N GLY A 89 4.72 -10.93 7.03
CA GLY A 89 4.70 -11.42 5.65
C GLY A 89 3.68 -12.54 5.41
N THR A 90 2.78 -12.79 6.37
CA THR A 90 1.72 -13.80 6.23
C THR A 90 0.57 -13.23 5.41
N SER A 91 0.10 -13.98 4.41
CA SER A 91 -1.06 -13.60 3.59
C SER A 91 -2.33 -13.57 4.45
N ILE A 92 -3.06 -12.46 4.38
CA ILE A 92 -4.27 -12.19 5.13
C ILE A 92 -5.40 -11.75 4.19
N GLU A 93 -6.63 -11.83 4.67
CA GLU A 93 -7.74 -11.18 3.98
C GLU A 93 -7.56 -9.66 3.98
N VAL A 94 -8.14 -9.00 2.97
CA VAL A 94 -8.14 -7.53 2.90
C VAL A 94 -8.91 -7.01 4.12
N PRO A 95 -8.27 -6.26 5.04
CA PRO A 95 -8.96 -5.79 6.22
C PRO A 95 -10.05 -4.78 5.85
N GLN A 96 -11.21 -4.91 6.49
CA GLN A 96 -12.32 -3.95 6.38
C GLN A 96 -12.10 -2.72 7.27
#